data_AF-A0AAW5CR45-F1
#
_entry.id   AF-A0AAW5CR45-F1
#
_cell.length_a   1.000
_cell.length_b   1.000
_cell.length_c   1.000
_cell.angle_alpha   90.00
_cell.angle_beta   90.00
_cell.angle_gamma   90.00
#
_symmetry.space_group_name_H-M   'P 1'
#
loop_
_entity.id
_entity.type
_entity.pdbx_description
1 polymer ?
#
loop_
_entity_poly.entity_id
_entity_poly.type
_entity_poly.pdbx_seq_one_letter_code
_entity_poly.pdbx_strand_id
1 'polypeptide(L)'
;MHREFYTRLISREHPLPEAFVPEHLIDIGLPFEAAPGDSKRLLEYQAAKAASQLFHACHRCGLNLWAVSGYRSYQRQKELFTESPFVARPGTSEHQSGLALDVSCPSIHMELSERFSATGEGRWLKKNAPLYGFILRYPKNREEITGFPYEPWHIRYVTKPLASWLTITNLTLEEYHSFPSRCPHPP
;
A
#
# COMPACT_ATOMS: atom_id res chain seq x y z
N MET A 1 14.19 -14.69 4.64
CA MET A 1 12.83 -14.10 4.60
C MET A 1 12.51 -13.77 3.15
N HIS A 2 11.56 -14.52 2.60
CA HIS A 2 11.47 -14.84 1.17
C HIS A 2 10.98 -13.65 0.33
N ARG A 3 11.61 -13.41 -0.83
CA ARG A 3 11.19 -12.45 -1.87
C ARG A 3 9.68 -12.54 -2.16
N GLU A 4 9.13 -13.75 -2.09
CA GLU A 4 7.71 -14.07 -2.26
C GLU A 4 6.78 -13.34 -1.28
N PHE A 5 7.23 -13.01 -0.07
CA PHE A 5 6.40 -12.27 0.89
C PHE A 5 6.05 -10.86 0.38
N TYR A 6 7.04 -10.13 -0.14
CA TYR A 6 6.85 -8.77 -0.62
C TYR A 6 6.03 -8.71 -1.91
N THR A 7 6.19 -9.71 -2.77
CA THR A 7 5.49 -9.77 -4.05
C THR A 7 4.11 -10.43 -3.95
N ARG A 8 3.74 -11.04 -2.80
CA ARG A 8 2.49 -11.78 -2.62
C ARG A 8 1.26 -10.96 -3.02
N LEU A 9 0.40 -11.56 -3.85
CA LEU A 9 -0.94 -11.04 -4.12
C LEU A 9 -1.85 -11.31 -2.92
N ILE A 10 -2.52 -10.25 -2.46
CA ILE A 10 -3.56 -10.32 -1.44
C ILE A 10 -4.80 -9.68 -2.08
N SER A 11 -5.82 -10.51 -2.29
CA SER A 11 -7.08 -10.12 -2.93
C SER A 11 -8.23 -10.95 -2.36
N ARG A 12 -9.43 -10.81 -2.91
CA ARG A 12 -10.59 -11.64 -2.53
C ARG A 12 -10.35 -13.13 -2.79
N GLU A 13 -9.61 -13.44 -3.85
CA GLU A 13 -9.26 -14.78 -4.31
C GLU A 13 -7.99 -15.32 -3.63
N HIS A 14 -7.19 -14.44 -3.02
CA HIS A 14 -5.91 -14.76 -2.39
C HIS A 14 -5.85 -14.24 -0.94
N PRO A 15 -6.68 -14.75 -0.02
CA PRO A 15 -6.71 -14.27 1.35
C PRO A 15 -5.44 -14.66 2.13
N LEU A 16 -5.09 -13.83 3.11
CA LEU A 16 -4.19 -14.18 4.18
C LEU A 16 -4.91 -15.05 5.23
N PRO A 17 -4.19 -15.99 5.87
CA PRO A 17 -4.72 -16.72 7.02
C PRO A 17 -5.17 -15.77 8.14
N GLU A 18 -6.18 -16.17 8.92
CA GLU A 18 -6.66 -15.41 10.08
C GLU A 18 -5.55 -15.13 11.10
N ALA A 19 -4.73 -16.14 11.38
CA ALA A 19 -3.60 -16.04 12.31
C ALA A 19 -2.37 -15.32 11.72
N PHE A 20 -2.43 -14.85 10.46
CA PHE A 20 -1.29 -14.21 9.83
C PHE A 20 -1.00 -12.84 10.46
N VAL A 21 0.19 -12.72 11.05
CA VAL A 21 0.78 -11.48 11.55
C VAL A 21 2.21 -11.41 11.02
N PRO A 22 2.64 -10.29 10.42
CA PRO A 22 4.02 -10.12 9.98
C PRO A 22 4.98 -10.20 11.18
N GLU A 23 6.10 -10.90 11.01
CA GLU A 23 7.03 -11.16 12.13
C GLU A 23 7.62 -9.87 12.72
N HIS A 24 7.94 -8.87 11.89
CA HIS A 24 8.62 -7.64 12.30
C HIS A 24 7.84 -6.38 11.89
N LEU A 25 6.87 -6.01 12.72
CA LEU A 25 6.13 -4.75 12.61
C LEU A 25 6.79 -3.66 13.47
N ILE A 26 7.02 -2.49 12.89
CA ILE A 26 7.65 -1.35 13.59
C ILE A 26 6.92 -0.03 13.29
N ASP A 27 6.94 0.88 14.26
CA ASP A 27 6.69 2.32 14.06
C ASP A 27 8.04 3.03 14.01
N ILE A 28 8.29 3.78 12.95
CA ILE A 28 9.53 4.52 12.71
C ILE A 28 9.37 6.04 12.86
N GLY A 29 8.24 6.49 13.41
CA GLY A 29 7.98 7.91 13.67
C GLY A 29 7.64 8.71 12.42
N LEU A 30 6.93 8.12 11.45
CA LEU A 30 6.37 8.90 10.33
C LEU A 30 5.37 9.95 10.86
N PRO A 31 5.21 11.10 10.18
CA PRO A 31 4.02 11.95 10.34
C PRO A 31 2.78 11.11 10.11
N PHE A 32 1.92 11.02 11.12
CA PHE A 32 0.77 10.12 11.13
C PHE A 32 -0.42 10.79 11.80
N GLU A 33 -1.62 10.53 11.29
CA GLU A 33 -2.88 10.94 11.92
C GLU A 33 -3.15 10.19 13.23
N ALA A 34 -2.86 8.89 13.26
CA ALA A 34 -3.05 8.05 14.45
C ALA A 34 -2.07 8.40 15.58
N ALA A 35 -2.56 8.34 16.81
CA ALA A 35 -1.79 8.61 18.02
C ALA A 35 -0.65 7.59 18.23
N PRO A 36 0.49 7.98 18.83
CA PRO A 36 1.57 7.05 19.18
C PRO A 36 1.05 5.82 19.94
N GLY A 37 1.52 4.63 19.54
CA GLY A 37 1.06 3.35 20.10
C GLY A 37 -0.14 2.71 19.37
N ASP A 38 -0.81 3.43 18.46
CA ASP A 38 -1.85 2.82 17.61
C ASP A 38 -1.22 1.85 16.59
N SER A 39 -1.80 0.66 16.44
CA SER A 39 -1.32 -0.36 15.50
C SER A 39 -1.33 0.11 14.04
N LYS A 40 -2.18 1.10 13.69
CA LYS A 40 -2.18 1.73 12.36
C LYS A 40 -0.82 2.31 12.00
N ARG A 41 0.00 2.69 12.99
CA ARG A 41 1.32 3.29 12.75
C ARG A 41 2.37 2.26 12.35
N LEU A 42 2.08 0.98 12.54
CA LEU A 42 3.02 -0.10 12.29
C LEU A 42 3.09 -0.43 10.79
N LEU A 43 4.29 -0.75 10.32
CA LEU A 43 4.57 -1.30 9.00
C LEU A 43 5.56 -2.44 9.14
N GLU A 44 5.61 -3.35 8.17
CA GLU A 44 6.69 -4.32 8.11
C GLU A 44 8.04 -3.61 7.97
N TYR A 45 9.08 -4.12 8.63
CA TYR A 45 10.39 -3.50 8.75
C TYR A 45 10.98 -2.88 7.47
N GLN A 46 10.97 -3.60 6.33
CA GLN A 46 11.48 -3.07 5.07
C GLN A 46 10.53 -2.03 4.46
N ALA A 47 9.22 -2.30 4.50
CA ALA A 47 8.21 -1.33 4.07
C ALA A 47 8.30 -0.02 4.88
N ALA A 48 8.51 -0.10 6.20
CA ALA A 48 8.69 1.04 7.08
C ALA A 48 9.91 1.86 6.67
N LYS A 49 11.09 1.23 6.51
CA LYS A 49 12.30 1.91 6.05
C LYS A 49 12.13 2.59 4.71
N ALA A 50 11.47 1.93 3.76
CA ALA A 50 11.15 2.49 2.46
C ALA A 50 10.21 3.71 2.58
N ALA A 51 9.18 3.62 3.42
CA ALA A 51 8.25 4.71 3.68
C ALA A 51 8.98 5.92 4.31
N SER A 52 9.91 5.69 5.24
CA SER A 52 10.78 6.75 5.78
C SER A 52 11.51 7.51 4.67
N GLN A 53 12.15 6.79 3.76
CA GLN A 53 12.91 7.39 2.67
C GLN A 53 12.00 8.18 1.71
N LEU A 54 10.83 7.63 1.41
CA LEU A 54 9.81 8.25 0.58
C LEU A 54 9.30 9.57 1.19
N PHE A 55 8.94 9.56 2.48
CA PHE A 55 8.43 10.74 3.18
C PHE A 55 9.51 11.83 3.31
N HIS A 56 10.75 11.46 3.67
CA HIS A 56 11.85 12.41 3.70
C HIS A 56 12.14 13.03 2.32
N ALA A 57 12.05 12.24 1.25
CA ALA A 57 12.22 12.76 -0.10
C ALA A 57 11.11 13.72 -0.53
N CYS A 58 9.87 13.41 -0.16
CA CYS A 58 8.73 14.30 -0.39
C CYS A 58 8.93 15.65 0.34
N HIS A 59 9.34 15.57 1.61
CA HIS A 59 9.59 16.75 2.44
C HIS A 59 10.72 17.64 1.89
N ARG A 60 11.79 17.04 1.35
CA ARG A 60 12.86 17.80 0.66
C ARG A 60 12.38 18.55 -0.60
N CYS A 61 11.24 18.16 -1.17
CA CYS A 61 10.60 18.88 -2.26
C CYS A 61 9.61 19.96 -1.78
N GLY A 62 9.54 20.23 -0.46
CA GLY A 62 8.61 21.20 0.12
C GLY A 62 7.16 20.70 0.24
N LEU A 63 6.95 19.39 0.14
CA LEU A 63 5.64 18.74 0.18
C LEU A 63 5.49 17.92 1.47
N ASN A 64 4.27 17.79 2.00
CA ASN A 64 4.05 17.18 3.31
C ASN A 64 3.09 15.98 3.23
N LEU A 65 3.65 14.79 3.02
CA LEU A 65 2.91 13.54 3.16
C LEU A 65 2.62 13.23 4.63
N TRP A 66 1.42 12.74 4.88
CA TRP A 66 0.96 12.23 6.17
C TRP A 66 0.44 10.81 5.99
N ALA A 67 0.84 9.91 6.88
CA ALA A 67 0.30 8.56 6.92
C ALA A 67 -1.03 8.53 7.70
N VAL A 68 -1.95 7.67 7.26
CA VAL A 68 -3.31 7.55 7.82
C VAL A 68 -3.59 6.15 8.35
N SER A 69 -3.15 5.11 7.63
CA SER A 69 -3.34 3.72 8.05
C SER A 69 -2.29 2.79 7.44
N GLY A 70 -1.49 2.16 8.29
CA GLY A 70 -0.53 1.09 7.96
C GLY A 70 -1.12 -0.28 8.30
N TYR A 71 -0.52 -1.00 9.26
CA TYR A 71 -0.95 -2.34 9.65
C TYR A 71 -2.35 -2.36 10.27
N ARG A 72 -3.09 -3.42 9.93
CA ARG A 72 -4.41 -3.70 10.50
C ARG A 72 -4.59 -5.20 10.65
N SER A 73 -4.81 -5.67 11.88
CA SER A 73 -4.98 -7.10 12.15
C SER A 73 -6.26 -7.66 11.51
N TYR A 74 -6.30 -8.99 11.32
CA TYR A 74 -7.50 -9.69 10.84
C TYR A 74 -8.72 -9.36 11.70
N GLN A 75 -8.58 -9.46 13.03
CA GLN A 75 -9.66 -9.20 13.98
C GLN A 75 -10.17 -7.76 13.86
N ARG A 76 -9.27 -6.79 13.69
CA ARG A 76 -9.68 -5.41 13.47
C ARG A 76 -10.40 -5.23 12.13
N GLN A 77 -9.95 -5.90 11.08
CA GLN A 77 -10.64 -5.89 9.79
C GLN A 77 -12.04 -6.52 9.90
N LYS A 78 -12.22 -7.55 10.74
CA LYS A 78 -13.52 -8.16 11.03
C LYS A 78 -14.49 -7.22 11.72
N GLU A 79 -14.01 -6.38 12.63
CA GLU A 79 -14.82 -5.34 13.28
C GLU A 79 -15.23 -4.21 12.32
N LEU A 80 -14.36 -3.87 11.36
CA LEU A 80 -14.60 -2.81 10.37
C LEU A 80 -15.41 -3.31 9.17
N PHE A 81 -15.42 -4.61 8.92
CA PHE A 81 -16.09 -5.19 7.78
C PHE A 81 -17.59 -4.88 7.84
N THR A 82 -18.04 -4.21 6.79
CA THR A 82 -19.46 -4.05 6.46
C THR A 82 -19.67 -4.77 5.14
N GLU A 83 -20.89 -5.18 4.80
CA GLU A 83 -21.18 -5.78 3.48
C GLU A 83 -21.02 -4.79 2.30
N SER A 84 -20.42 -3.63 2.55
CA SER A 84 -20.03 -2.63 1.58
C SER A 84 -18.89 -3.12 0.67
N PRO A 85 -18.96 -2.85 -0.65
CA PRO A 85 -17.89 -3.23 -1.57
C PRO A 85 -16.57 -2.48 -1.32
N PHE A 86 -16.62 -1.35 -0.58
CA PHE A 86 -15.47 -0.51 -0.27
C PHE A 86 -14.61 -1.03 0.88
N VAL A 87 -15.10 -2.03 1.64
CA VAL A 87 -14.36 -2.60 2.77
C VAL A 87 -13.96 -4.03 2.44
N ALA A 88 -12.66 -4.28 2.37
CA ALA A 88 -12.12 -5.61 2.15
C ALA A 88 -12.64 -6.60 3.21
N ARG A 89 -12.93 -7.83 2.80
CA ARG A 89 -13.25 -8.91 3.74
C ARG A 89 -12.04 -9.18 4.64
N PRO A 90 -12.24 -9.67 5.88
CA PRO A 90 -11.13 -10.10 6.72
C PRO A 90 -10.25 -11.13 6.00
N GLY A 91 -8.93 -10.97 6.07
CA GLY A 91 -7.98 -11.78 5.29
C GLY A 91 -7.70 -11.27 3.89
N THR A 92 -8.56 -10.44 3.29
CA THR A 92 -8.38 -9.92 1.92
C THR A 92 -7.90 -8.47 1.88
N SER A 93 -7.61 -7.87 3.04
CA SER A 93 -7.04 -6.53 3.13
C SER A 93 -5.52 -6.57 3.13
N GLU A 94 -4.88 -5.80 2.25
CA GLU A 94 -3.43 -5.72 2.21
C GLU A 94 -2.81 -5.14 3.48
N HIS A 95 -3.56 -4.35 4.26
CA HIS A 95 -3.08 -3.80 5.55
C HIS A 95 -2.71 -4.90 6.55
N GLN A 96 -3.29 -6.10 6.46
CA GLN A 96 -2.90 -7.22 7.32
C GLN A 96 -1.46 -7.69 7.06
N SER A 97 -0.91 -7.41 5.88
CA SER A 97 0.50 -7.72 5.58
C SER A 97 1.49 -6.74 6.19
N GLY A 98 1.05 -5.55 6.62
CA GLY A 98 1.95 -4.45 6.99
C GLY A 98 2.75 -3.87 5.81
N LEU A 99 2.44 -4.28 4.57
CA LEU A 99 3.08 -3.78 3.35
C LEU A 99 2.29 -2.65 2.68
N ALA A 100 1.04 -2.43 3.09
CA ALA A 100 0.20 -1.36 2.60
C ALA A 100 0.23 -0.15 3.54
N LEU A 101 0.16 1.04 2.95
CA LEU A 101 0.11 2.31 3.67
C LEU A 101 -0.85 3.26 2.96
N ASP A 102 -1.84 3.74 3.69
CA ASP A 102 -2.68 4.86 3.27
C ASP A 102 -1.98 6.17 3.62
N VAL A 103 -1.88 7.07 2.64
CA VAL A 103 -1.29 8.40 2.82
C VAL A 103 -2.19 9.50 2.31
N SER A 104 -2.06 10.67 2.90
CA SER A 104 -2.77 11.88 2.50
C SER A 104 -1.88 13.11 2.74
N CYS A 105 -2.46 14.30 2.75
CA CYS A 105 -1.73 15.52 3.08
C CYS A 105 -2.60 16.55 3.84
N PRO A 106 -1.96 17.51 4.55
CA PRO A 106 -2.68 18.51 5.34
C PRO A 106 -3.66 19.37 4.54
N SER A 107 -3.38 19.64 3.26
CA SER A 107 -4.22 20.50 2.41
C SER A 107 -5.62 19.96 2.17
N ILE A 108 -5.83 18.65 2.37
CA ILE A 108 -7.13 17.98 2.29
C ILE A 108 -7.52 17.35 3.64
N HIS A 109 -6.99 17.87 4.75
CA HIS A 109 -7.30 17.40 6.10
C HIS A 109 -7.08 15.89 6.30
N MET A 110 -6.05 15.35 5.66
CA MET A 110 -5.69 13.93 5.71
C MET A 110 -6.80 12.99 5.18
N GLU A 111 -7.78 13.50 4.45
CA GLU A 111 -8.86 12.71 3.87
C GLU A 111 -8.31 11.65 2.90
N LEU A 112 -8.84 10.42 2.98
CA LEU A 112 -8.60 9.36 2.01
C LEU A 112 -9.65 9.46 0.91
N SER A 113 -9.41 10.34 -0.05
CA SER A 113 -10.33 10.57 -1.17
C SER A 113 -9.60 10.78 -2.50
N GLU A 114 -10.33 10.68 -3.61
CA GLU A 114 -9.77 10.89 -4.95
C GLU A 114 -9.13 12.28 -5.12
N ARG A 115 -9.54 13.26 -4.30
CA ARG A 115 -8.98 14.62 -4.28
C ARG A 115 -7.48 14.62 -4.01
N PHE A 116 -6.97 13.62 -3.28
CA PHE A 116 -5.54 13.48 -3.03
C PHE A 116 -4.73 13.46 -4.33
N SER A 117 -5.24 12.84 -5.40
CA SER A 117 -4.57 12.81 -6.71
C SER A 117 -4.35 14.18 -7.34
N ALA A 118 -5.15 15.19 -6.96
CA ALA A 118 -5.06 16.56 -7.44
C ALA A 118 -4.15 17.45 -6.57
N THR A 119 -3.61 16.94 -5.46
CA THR A 119 -2.67 17.67 -4.60
C THR A 119 -1.24 17.61 -5.16
N GLY A 120 -0.34 18.45 -4.63
CA GLY A 120 1.09 18.37 -4.94
C GLY A 120 1.69 17.04 -4.49
N GLU A 121 1.33 16.62 -3.27
CA GLU A 121 1.74 15.37 -2.64
C GLU A 121 1.29 14.15 -3.43
N GLY A 122 0.01 14.06 -3.81
CA GLY A 122 -0.51 12.91 -4.55
C GLY A 122 0.10 12.77 -5.94
N ARG A 123 0.31 13.89 -6.67
CA ARG A 123 1.03 13.86 -7.95
C ARG A 123 2.49 13.44 -7.78
N TRP A 124 3.16 13.97 -6.76
CA TRP A 124 4.55 13.62 -6.46
C TRP A 124 4.65 12.15 -6.08
N LEU A 125 3.74 11.66 -5.23
CA LEU A 125 3.71 10.28 -4.76
C LEU A 125 3.53 9.31 -5.93
N LYS A 126 2.54 9.53 -6.80
CA LYS A 126 2.30 8.69 -7.98
C LYS A 126 3.56 8.53 -8.85
N LYS A 127 4.35 9.60 -8.99
CA LYS A 127 5.58 9.60 -9.80
C LYS A 127 6.78 8.95 -9.08
N ASN A 128 6.91 9.16 -7.77
CA ASN A 128 8.14 8.84 -7.04
C ASN A 128 8.06 7.59 -6.17
N ALA A 129 6.87 7.14 -5.75
CA ALA A 129 6.67 5.93 -4.96
C ALA A 129 7.42 4.69 -5.49
N PRO A 130 7.47 4.44 -6.82
CA PRO A 130 8.19 3.29 -7.38
C PRO A 130 9.69 3.27 -7.09
N LEU A 131 10.32 4.45 -6.99
CA LEU A 131 11.76 4.59 -6.66
C LEU A 131 12.09 4.09 -5.24
N TYR A 132 11.07 4.03 -4.38
CA TYR A 132 11.17 3.56 -3.00
C TYR A 132 10.57 2.16 -2.82
N GLY A 133 10.09 1.53 -3.90
CA GLY A 133 9.54 0.17 -3.86
C GLY A 133 8.04 0.10 -3.59
N PHE A 134 7.33 1.22 -3.70
CA PHE A 134 5.88 1.29 -3.59
C PHE A 134 5.22 1.43 -4.95
N ILE A 135 4.10 0.74 -5.15
CA ILE A 135 3.18 0.99 -6.25
C ILE A 135 1.95 1.73 -5.76
N LEU A 136 1.33 2.48 -6.66
CA LEU A 136 -0.06 2.86 -6.49
C LEU A 136 -0.91 1.62 -6.76
N ARG A 137 -1.51 1.06 -5.71
CA ARG A 137 -2.03 -0.32 -5.75
C ARG A 137 -3.34 -0.46 -6.51
N TYR A 138 -4.20 0.55 -6.42
CA TYR A 138 -5.50 0.61 -7.10
C TYR A 138 -5.56 1.82 -8.03
N PRO A 139 -4.96 1.72 -9.23
CA PRO A 139 -4.97 2.80 -10.22
C PRO A 139 -6.32 2.92 -10.94
N LYS A 140 -6.61 4.11 -11.46
CA LYS A 140 -7.82 4.41 -12.25
C LYS A 140 -7.89 3.57 -13.52
N ASN A 141 -9.10 3.15 -13.91
CA ASN A 141 -9.37 2.30 -15.09
C ASN A 141 -8.78 0.89 -15.00
N ARG A 142 -8.59 0.37 -13.78
CA ARG A 142 -8.14 -1.00 -13.47
C ARG A 142 -9.05 -1.68 -12.43
N GLU A 143 -10.24 -1.15 -12.23
CA GLU A 143 -11.22 -1.60 -11.24
C GLU A 143 -11.70 -3.02 -11.56
N GLU A 144 -11.87 -3.34 -12.84
CA GLU A 144 -12.25 -4.70 -13.31
C GLU A 144 -11.17 -5.75 -13.02
N ILE A 145 -9.90 -5.33 -12.94
CA ILE A 145 -8.76 -6.21 -12.71
C ILE A 145 -8.49 -6.37 -11.21
N THR A 146 -8.47 -5.25 -10.48
CA THR A 146 -8.12 -5.23 -9.05
C THR A 146 -9.29 -5.54 -8.14
N GLY A 147 -10.53 -5.31 -8.61
CA GLY A 147 -11.75 -5.44 -7.80
C GLY A 147 -11.98 -4.30 -6.80
N PHE A 148 -11.18 -3.23 -6.87
CA PHE A 148 -11.27 -2.04 -6.00
C PHE A 148 -11.43 -0.77 -6.86
N PRO A 149 -12.14 0.26 -6.36
CA PRO A 149 -12.20 1.57 -7.01
C PRO A 149 -10.82 2.24 -7.04
N TYR A 150 -10.73 3.36 -7.74
CA TYR A 150 -9.50 4.18 -7.75
C TYR A 150 -9.17 4.72 -6.35
N GLU A 151 -8.00 4.37 -5.81
CA GLU A 151 -7.54 4.81 -4.49
C GLU A 151 -6.15 5.49 -4.61
N PRO A 152 -6.06 6.79 -4.94
CA PRO A 152 -4.79 7.50 -5.07
C PRO A 152 -3.92 7.54 -3.80
N TRP A 153 -4.51 7.25 -2.65
CA TRP A 153 -3.86 7.28 -1.34
C TRP A 153 -3.23 5.94 -0.95
N HIS A 154 -3.68 4.82 -1.53
CA HIS A 154 -3.29 3.48 -1.09
C HIS A 154 -2.05 3.00 -1.85
N ILE A 155 -0.92 2.94 -1.14
CA ILE A 155 0.35 2.45 -1.70
C ILE A 155 0.74 1.09 -1.10
N ARG A 156 1.30 0.22 -1.96
CA ARG A 156 1.72 -1.14 -1.59
C ARG A 156 3.21 -1.33 -1.83
N TYR A 157 3.94 -1.74 -0.79
CA TYR A 157 5.34 -2.11 -0.92
C TYR A 157 5.48 -3.47 -1.60
N VAL A 158 6.29 -3.51 -2.66
CA VAL A 158 6.55 -4.71 -3.47
C VAL A 158 8.05 -4.89 -3.81
N THR A 159 8.93 -4.13 -3.15
CA THR A 159 10.36 -3.94 -3.50
C THR A 159 10.60 -3.01 -4.69
N LYS A 160 11.80 -2.40 -4.74
CA LYS A 160 12.19 -1.44 -5.79
C LYS A 160 12.19 -2.04 -7.21
N PRO A 161 12.76 -3.25 -7.46
CA PRO A 161 12.75 -3.84 -8.79
C PRO A 161 11.34 -4.04 -9.34
N LEU A 162 10.45 -4.68 -8.56
CA LEU A 162 9.09 -4.95 -9.01
C LEU A 162 8.26 -3.67 -9.15
N ALA A 163 8.36 -2.73 -8.20
CA ALA A 163 7.60 -1.48 -8.29
C ALA A 163 7.97 -0.68 -9.55
N SER A 164 9.27 -0.64 -9.87
CA SER A 164 9.77 0.01 -11.09
C SER A 164 9.30 -0.72 -12.35
N TRP A 165 9.34 -2.05 -12.35
CA TRP A 165 8.87 -2.86 -13.47
C TRP A 165 7.38 -2.65 -13.74
N LEU A 166 6.52 -2.74 -12.72
CA LEU A 166 5.07 -2.51 -12.82
C LEU A 166 4.75 -1.09 -13.33
N THR A 167 5.54 -0.12 -12.91
CA THR A 167 5.38 1.28 -13.35
C THR A 167 5.69 1.45 -14.85
N ILE A 168 6.75 0.80 -15.33
CA ILE A 168 7.17 0.88 -16.74
C ILE A 168 6.18 0.13 -17.65
N THR A 169 5.67 -1.01 -17.19
CA THR A 169 4.72 -1.82 -17.97
C THR A 169 3.27 -1.39 -17.82
N ASN A 170 2.97 -0.51 -16.87
CA ASN A 170 1.62 -0.06 -16.52
C ASN A 170 0.68 -1.24 -16.16
N LEU A 171 1.24 -2.26 -15.53
CA LEU A 171 0.56 -3.46 -15.05
C LEU A 171 0.24 -3.33 -13.56
N THR A 172 -0.84 -4.00 -13.17
CA THR A 172 -1.25 -4.23 -11.79
C THR A 172 -0.51 -5.41 -11.17
N LEU A 173 -0.64 -5.57 -9.84
CA LEU A 173 -0.05 -6.73 -9.15
C LEU A 173 -0.75 -8.03 -9.59
N GLU A 174 -2.05 -7.98 -9.85
CA GLU A 174 -2.85 -9.09 -10.39
C GLU A 174 -2.33 -9.56 -11.76
N GLU A 175 -2.07 -8.61 -12.67
CA GLU A 175 -1.52 -8.93 -13.98
C GLU A 175 -0.11 -9.54 -13.88
N TYR A 176 0.71 -9.06 -12.95
CA TYR A 176 2.04 -9.64 -12.68
C TYR A 176 1.96 -11.11 -12.21
N HIS A 177 0.96 -11.47 -11.40
CA HIS A 177 0.75 -12.87 -10.98
C HIS A 177 0.05 -13.74 -12.02
N SER A 178 -0.51 -13.12 -13.07
CA SER A 178 -1.20 -13.82 -14.16
C SER A 178 -0.27 -14.25 -15.30
N PHE A 179 1.06 -13.98 -15.19
CA PHE A 179 2.01 -14.39 -16.23
C PHE A 179 2.09 -15.91 -16.34
N PRO A 180 2.05 -16.46 -17.58
CA PRO A 180 2.18 -17.89 -17.79
C PRO A 180 3.52 -18.41 -17.26
N SER A 181 3.51 -19.59 -16.64
CA SER A 181 4.74 -20.24 -16.11
C SER A 181 5.81 -20.55 -17.18
N ARG A 182 5.48 -20.39 -18.47
CA ARG A 182 6.38 -20.58 -19.61
C ARG A 182 7.21 -19.34 -19.94
N CYS A 183 6.89 -18.18 -19.36
CA CYS A 183 7.68 -16.96 -19.49
C CYS A 183 8.61 -16.81 -18.27
N PRO A 184 9.83 -16.25 -18.43
CA PRO A 184 10.66 -15.88 -17.28
C PRO A 184 9.85 -15.00 -16.33
N HIS A 185 9.78 -15.38 -15.05
CA HIS A 185 9.05 -14.58 -14.08
C HIS A 185 9.70 -13.18 -13.98
N PRO A 186 8.90 -12.10 -14.05
CA PRO A 186 9.40 -10.76 -13.89
C PRO A 186 10.03 -10.53 -12.49
N PRO A 187 10.79 -9.45 -12.30
CA PRO A 187 11.63 -9.24 -11.12
C PRO A 187 10.86 -9.06 -9.80
#